data_AF-A0A944X1S5-F1
#
_entry.id   AF-A0A944X1S5-F1
#
_cell.length_a   1.000
_cell.length_b   1.000
_cell.length_c   1.000
_cell.angle_alpha   90.00
_cell.angle_beta   90.00
_cell.angle_gamma   90.00
#
_symmetry.space_group_name_H-M   'P 1'
#
loop_
_entity.id
_entity.type
_entity.pdbx_description
1 polymer ?
#
loop_
_entity_poly.entity_id
_entity_poly.type
_entity_poly.pdbx_seq_one_letter_code
_entity_poly.pdbx_strand_id
1 'polypeptide(L)'
;WEDEGTDTLVLVIPTDTTITTTTPTQPGEVLVRTLAGYPTEPDIDAPVDHDSYARYCMTCGISPEGKKTITVEYNNKEGTVRTGYFWLTDMERLQIGVGSNAKVYELDSVNGTATLNTSLPKFTPPEVPEGYCK
;
A
#
# COMPACT_ATOMS: atom_id res chain seq x y z
N TRP A 1 -8.79 14.34 1.59
CA TRP A 1 -9.88 14.07 2.54
C TRP A 1 -11.27 14.48 2.02
N GLU A 2 -11.49 14.60 0.70
CA GLU A 2 -12.82 14.90 0.12
C GLU A 2 -13.38 13.75 -0.72
N ASP A 3 -12.61 12.65 -0.89
CA ASP A 3 -13.10 11.41 -1.48
C ASP A 3 -13.57 10.49 -0.34
N GLU A 4 -14.81 10.03 -0.41
CA GLU A 4 -15.40 9.03 0.49
C GLU A 4 -15.34 7.61 -0.11
N GLY A 5 -14.74 7.49 -1.30
CA GLY A 5 -14.49 6.22 -1.97
C GLY A 5 -13.58 5.32 -1.13
N THR A 6 -13.70 4.01 -1.34
CA THR A 6 -12.76 3.05 -0.76
C THR A 6 -11.63 2.80 -1.73
N ASP A 7 -10.42 3.10 -1.33
CA ASP A 7 -9.25 2.93 -2.17
C ASP A 7 -8.69 1.52 -2.08
N THR A 8 -8.34 0.95 -3.24
CA THR A 8 -7.78 -0.41 -3.34
C THR A 8 -6.51 -0.41 -4.17
N LEU A 9 -5.37 -0.73 -3.54
CA LEU A 9 -4.13 -1.01 -4.25
C LEU A 9 -4.20 -2.42 -4.83
N VAL A 10 -3.97 -2.58 -6.13
CA VAL A 10 -3.90 -3.91 -6.76
C VAL A 10 -2.46 -4.24 -7.17
N LEU A 11 -1.92 -5.30 -6.58
CA LEU A 11 -0.64 -5.88 -6.96
C LEU A 11 -0.85 -7.11 -7.83
N VAL A 12 -0.48 -7.03 -9.11
CA VAL A 12 -0.58 -8.15 -10.06
C VAL A 12 0.61 -9.11 -9.87
N ILE A 13 0.58 -9.85 -8.76
CA ILE A 13 1.58 -10.82 -8.33
C ILE A 13 0.92 -12.18 -8.03
N PRO A 14 1.68 -13.28 -7.79
CA PRO A 14 1.10 -14.58 -7.49
C PRO A 14 0.14 -14.56 -6.30
N THR A 15 -1.02 -15.19 -6.42
CA THR A 15 -2.10 -15.17 -5.41
C THR A 15 -1.77 -15.95 -4.12
N ASP A 16 -0.74 -16.79 -4.16
CA ASP A 16 -0.20 -17.53 -3.02
C ASP A 16 0.87 -16.74 -2.23
N THR A 17 1.19 -15.52 -2.66
CA THR A 17 2.14 -14.64 -1.94
C THR A 17 1.68 -14.40 -0.50
N THR A 18 2.59 -14.61 0.44
CA THR A 18 2.34 -14.39 1.87
C THR A 18 2.48 -12.91 2.22
N ILE A 19 1.59 -12.40 3.08
CA ILE A 19 1.75 -11.07 3.69
C ILE A 19 2.43 -11.21 5.05
N THR A 20 3.44 -10.39 5.32
CA THR A 20 4.17 -10.33 6.59
C THR A 20 4.22 -8.90 7.13
N THR A 21 4.43 -8.75 8.44
CA THR A 21 4.63 -7.45 9.11
C THR A 21 6.07 -7.21 9.54
N THR A 22 6.94 -8.22 9.40
CA THR A 22 8.38 -8.13 9.66
C THR A 22 9.14 -8.20 8.35
N THR A 23 10.31 -7.55 8.30
CA THR A 23 11.15 -7.57 7.09
C THR A 23 11.35 -9.02 6.62
N PRO A 24 10.91 -9.36 5.39
CA PRO A 24 11.05 -10.70 4.84
C PRO A 24 12.50 -11.18 4.89
N THR A 25 12.71 -12.42 5.32
CA THR A 25 14.05 -13.06 5.25
C THR A 25 14.20 -13.94 4.00
N GLN A 26 13.10 -14.19 3.29
CA GLN A 26 13.04 -14.96 2.05
C GLN A 26 12.28 -14.16 0.98
N PRO A 27 12.62 -14.31 -0.31
CA PRO A 27 11.85 -13.70 -1.39
C PRO A 27 10.45 -14.33 -1.54
N GLY A 28 9.51 -13.62 -2.18
CA GLY A 28 8.14 -14.10 -2.41
C GLY A 28 7.13 -13.72 -1.33
N GLU A 29 7.41 -12.64 -0.58
CA GLU A 29 6.53 -12.11 0.44
C GLU A 29 6.21 -10.63 0.17
N VAL A 30 5.02 -10.19 0.59
CA VAL A 30 4.64 -8.78 0.65
C VAL A 30 4.73 -8.33 2.10
N LEU A 31 5.59 -7.36 2.37
CA LEU A 31 5.65 -6.68 3.64
C LEU A 31 4.56 -5.61 3.70
N VAL A 32 3.77 -5.62 4.78
CA VAL A 32 2.84 -4.55 5.15
C VAL A 32 3.15 -4.16 6.59
N ARG A 33 3.56 -2.91 6.84
CA ARG A 33 3.84 -2.44 8.20
C ARG A 33 3.70 -0.93 8.33
N THR A 34 3.69 -0.44 9.56
CA THR A 34 4.03 0.96 9.87
C THR A 34 5.48 1.07 10.32
N LEU A 35 6.09 2.26 10.20
CA LEU A 35 7.42 2.51 10.77
C LEU A 35 7.44 2.37 12.29
N ALA A 36 8.55 1.86 12.82
CA ALA A 36 8.85 1.94 14.25
C ALA A 36 9.18 3.40 14.61
N GLY A 37 8.61 3.91 15.71
CA GLY A 37 8.78 5.31 16.10
C GLY A 37 8.13 6.28 15.11
N TYR A 38 7.00 5.88 14.52
CA TYR A 38 6.29 6.63 13.50
C TYR A 38 6.12 8.12 13.88
N PRO A 39 6.51 9.08 13.01
CA PRO A 39 6.50 10.49 13.33
C PRO A 39 5.07 11.01 13.54
N THR A 40 4.87 11.86 14.55
CA THR A 40 3.55 12.45 14.84
C THR A 40 3.18 13.52 13.82
N GLU A 41 4.16 14.32 13.40
CA GLU A 41 4.00 15.39 12.41
C GLU A 41 4.31 14.90 10.99
N PRO A 42 3.66 15.47 9.96
CA PRO A 42 3.97 15.16 8.59
C PRO A 42 5.35 15.69 8.18
N ASP A 43 6.11 14.87 7.46
CA ASP A 43 7.32 15.30 6.75
C ASP A 43 6.92 15.66 5.32
N ILE A 44 6.69 16.95 5.06
CA ILE A 44 6.17 17.45 3.79
C ILE A 44 7.35 17.88 2.93
N ASP A 45 7.46 17.30 1.73
CA ASP A 45 8.57 17.58 0.83
C ASP A 45 8.45 18.96 0.18
N ALA A 46 9.57 19.69 0.13
CA ALA A 46 9.69 20.85 -0.74
C ALA A 46 9.69 20.42 -2.22
N PRO A 47 9.14 21.23 -3.15
CA PRO A 47 8.64 22.58 -2.95
C PRO A 47 7.14 22.65 -2.64
N VAL A 48 6.44 21.54 -2.38
CA VAL A 48 4.97 21.54 -2.24
C VAL A 48 4.51 21.80 -0.81
N ASP A 49 5.43 22.08 0.11
CA ASP A 49 5.19 22.36 1.53
C ASP A 49 4.15 23.46 1.76
N HIS A 50 4.15 24.47 0.90
CA HIS A 50 3.26 25.61 0.93
C HIS A 50 1.96 25.45 0.13
N ASP A 51 1.81 24.44 -0.72
CA ASP A 51 0.60 24.19 -1.51
C ASP A 51 -0.21 23.03 -0.92
N SER A 52 -1.23 23.36 -0.12
CA SER A 52 -2.09 22.38 0.55
C SER A 52 -2.81 21.40 -0.38
N TYR A 53 -2.95 21.72 -1.67
CA TYR A 53 -3.60 20.86 -2.65
C TYR A 53 -2.62 19.93 -3.37
N ALA A 54 -1.32 20.17 -3.24
CA ALA A 54 -0.25 19.40 -3.88
C ALA A 54 0.73 18.78 -2.87
N ARG A 55 0.43 18.81 -1.57
CA ARG A 55 1.32 18.26 -0.53
C ARG A 55 1.58 16.77 -0.74
N TYR A 56 2.86 16.44 -0.84
CA TYR A 56 3.35 15.08 -0.76
C TYR A 56 4.11 14.93 0.57
N CYS A 57 3.81 13.86 1.30
CA CYS A 57 4.53 13.49 2.50
C CYS A 57 4.94 12.03 2.39
N MET A 58 6.20 11.72 2.70
CA MET A 58 6.63 10.32 2.82
C MET A 58 5.95 9.64 4.02
N THR A 59 5.81 10.38 5.11
CA THR A 59 4.99 10.00 6.27
C THR A 59 4.13 11.19 6.63
N CYS A 60 2.81 11.06 6.48
CA CYS A 60 1.87 12.17 6.69
C CYS A 60 1.46 12.39 8.16
N GLY A 61 2.32 12.02 9.11
CA GLY A 61 2.01 12.07 10.53
C GLY A 61 0.94 11.05 10.95
N ILE A 62 0.40 11.23 12.15
CA ILE A 62 -0.69 10.40 12.69
C ILE A 62 -2.01 11.19 12.61
N SER A 63 -3.05 10.62 11.99
CA SER A 63 -4.37 11.26 11.92
C SER A 63 -5.01 11.39 13.31
N PRO A 64 -6.05 12.25 13.48
CA PRO A 64 -6.82 12.32 14.72
C PRO A 64 -7.38 10.96 15.17
N GLU A 65 -7.72 10.08 14.23
CA GLU A 65 -8.22 8.72 14.44
C GLU A 65 -7.10 7.69 14.66
N GLY A 66 -5.83 8.10 14.61
CA GLY A 66 -4.67 7.23 14.82
C GLY A 66 -4.16 6.53 13.56
N LYS A 67 -4.70 6.83 12.37
CA LYS A 67 -4.24 6.25 11.10
C LYS A 67 -2.81 6.71 10.80
N LYS A 68 -2.01 5.82 10.24
CA LYS A 68 -0.62 6.07 9.82
C LYS A 68 -0.43 5.72 8.35
N THR A 69 0.65 6.19 7.75
CA THR A 69 1.09 5.73 6.43
C THR A 69 1.60 4.29 6.56
N ILE A 70 1.08 3.41 5.73
CA ILE A 70 1.53 2.02 5.63
C ILE A 70 2.65 1.94 4.61
N THR A 71 3.70 1.19 4.94
CA THR A 71 4.73 0.79 3.99
C THR A 71 4.38 -0.56 3.39
N VAL A 72 4.38 -0.64 2.06
CA VAL A 72 4.27 -1.90 1.31
C VAL A 72 5.55 -2.15 0.52
N GLU A 73 6.08 -3.37 0.61
CA GLU A 73 7.23 -3.80 -0.19
C GLU A 73 6.97 -5.21 -0.72
N TYR A 74 7.26 -5.45 -1.99
CA TYR A 74 7.24 -6.78 -2.59
C TYR A 74 8.63 -7.19 -3.07
N ASN A 75 9.00 -8.42 -2.75
CA ASN A 75 10.14 -9.12 -3.32
C ASN A 75 9.62 -10.33 -4.09
N ASN A 76 9.94 -10.44 -5.39
CA ASN A 76 9.48 -11.61 -6.16
C ASN A 76 10.11 -12.91 -5.63
N LYS A 77 9.51 -14.04 -5.98
CA LYS A 77 9.92 -15.36 -5.47
C LYS A 77 11.36 -15.73 -5.84
N GLU A 78 11.85 -15.22 -6.96
CA GLU A 78 13.22 -15.43 -7.43
C GLU A 78 14.23 -14.46 -6.80
N GLY A 79 13.76 -13.45 -6.04
CA GLY A 79 14.60 -12.43 -5.40
C GLY A 79 15.29 -11.46 -6.36
N THR A 80 14.87 -11.44 -7.62
CA THR A 80 15.43 -10.60 -8.69
C THR A 80 14.76 -9.23 -8.81
N VAL A 81 13.54 -9.10 -8.30
CA VAL A 81 12.77 -7.86 -8.30
C VAL A 81 12.46 -7.47 -6.86
N ARG A 82 12.89 -6.26 -6.49
CA ARG A 82 12.49 -5.57 -5.26
C ARG A 82 11.77 -4.30 -5.66
N THR A 83 10.52 -4.14 -5.25
CA THR A 83 9.76 -2.94 -5.62
C THR A 83 10.19 -1.69 -4.84
N GLY A 84 11.02 -1.86 -3.79
CA GLY A 84 11.30 -0.80 -2.83
C GLY A 84 10.12 -0.55 -1.89
N TYR A 85 10.18 0.55 -1.13
CA TYR A 85 9.14 0.96 -0.18
C TYR A 85 8.10 1.84 -0.87
N PHE A 86 6.86 1.34 -0.98
CA PHE A 86 5.70 2.17 -1.30
C PHE A 86 5.08 2.69 -0.01
N TRP A 87 4.87 4.00 0.06
CA TRP A 87 4.23 4.67 1.19
C TRP A 87 2.78 4.96 0.80
N LEU A 88 1.85 4.39 1.55
CA LEU A 88 0.42 4.44 1.28
C LEU A 88 -0.29 5.15 2.43
N THR A 89 -0.90 6.29 2.14
CA THR A 89 -1.71 7.06 3.08
C THR A 89 -3.18 6.92 2.70
N ASP A 90 -4.03 6.66 3.69
CA ASP A 90 -5.49 6.54 3.53
C ASP A 90 -5.93 5.48 2.51
N MET A 91 -5.21 4.34 2.44
CA MET A 91 -5.62 3.17 1.67
C MET A 91 -6.35 2.18 2.58
N GLU A 92 -7.57 1.79 2.21
CA GLU A 92 -8.34 0.79 2.97
C GLU A 92 -8.02 -0.65 2.55
N ARG A 93 -7.68 -0.89 1.28
CA ARG A 93 -7.61 -2.25 0.75
C ARG A 93 -6.36 -2.54 -0.06
N LEU A 94 -5.90 -3.78 0.04
CA LEU A 94 -4.84 -4.36 -0.77
C LEU A 94 -5.34 -5.62 -1.46
N GLN A 95 -5.26 -5.68 -2.79
CA GLN A 95 -5.52 -6.90 -3.55
C GLN A 95 -4.22 -7.51 -4.07
N ILE A 96 -4.09 -8.82 -3.87
CA ILE A 96 -3.01 -9.65 -4.42
C ILE A 96 -3.56 -10.52 -5.55
N GLY A 97 -3.00 -10.35 -6.75
CA GLY A 97 -3.39 -11.03 -7.97
C GLY A 97 -4.61 -10.44 -8.67
N VAL A 98 -5.07 -11.11 -9.73
CA VAL A 98 -6.23 -10.74 -10.55
C VAL A 98 -7.11 -11.96 -10.84
N GLY A 99 -8.34 -11.74 -11.28
CA GLY A 99 -9.30 -12.81 -11.59
C GLY A 99 -9.91 -13.48 -10.36
N SER A 100 -10.49 -14.66 -10.55
CA SER A 100 -11.29 -15.35 -9.52
C SER A 100 -10.50 -15.72 -8.26
N ASN A 101 -9.19 -15.87 -8.37
CA ASN A 101 -8.32 -16.31 -7.27
C ASN A 101 -7.64 -15.15 -6.55
N ALA A 102 -7.88 -13.90 -6.97
CA ALA A 102 -7.36 -12.73 -6.27
C ALA A 102 -7.83 -12.72 -4.81
N LYS A 103 -6.95 -12.24 -3.93
CA LYS A 103 -7.21 -12.10 -2.50
C LYS A 103 -7.24 -10.63 -2.15
N VAL A 104 -8.29 -10.20 -1.46
CA VAL A 104 -8.46 -8.81 -1.03
C VAL A 104 -8.33 -8.75 0.48
N TYR A 105 -7.50 -7.84 0.96
CA TYR A 105 -7.19 -7.64 2.37
C TYR A 105 -7.66 -6.26 2.79
N GLU A 106 -8.31 -6.19 3.95
CA GLU A 106 -8.54 -4.93 4.66
C GLU A 106 -7.21 -4.51 5.32
N LEU A 107 -6.82 -3.26 5.13
CA LEU A 107 -5.64 -2.66 5.71
C LEU A 107 -6.00 -1.95 7.01
N ASP A 108 -5.31 -2.32 8.07
CA ASP A 108 -5.35 -1.60 9.34
C ASP A 108 -4.13 -0.69 9.42
N SER A 109 -4.34 0.59 9.09
CA SER A 109 -3.31 1.62 9.11
C SER A 109 -2.96 2.11 10.51
N VAL A 110 -3.74 1.75 11.54
CA VAL A 110 -3.43 2.05 12.93
C VAL A 110 -2.36 1.08 13.44
N ASN A 111 -2.55 -0.21 13.15
CA ASN A 111 -1.68 -1.29 13.63
C ASN A 111 -0.64 -1.75 12.59
N GLY A 112 -0.76 -1.31 11.34
CA GLY A 112 0.13 -1.72 10.25
C GLY A 112 -0.05 -3.19 9.88
N THR A 113 -1.29 -3.66 9.77
CA THR A 113 -1.60 -5.06 9.45
C THR A 113 -2.54 -5.18 8.27
N ALA A 114 -2.64 -6.38 7.68
CA ALA A 114 -3.57 -6.68 6.61
C ALA A 114 -4.33 -7.98 6.92
N THR A 115 -5.66 -7.94 6.82
CA THR A 115 -6.52 -9.09 7.13
C THR A 115 -7.30 -9.52 5.90
N LEU A 116 -7.20 -10.80 5.53
CA LEU A 116 -7.91 -11.34 4.36
C LEU A 116 -9.43 -11.23 4.56
N ASN A 117 -10.13 -10.63 3.61
CA ASN A 117 -11.58 -10.56 3.58
C ASN A 117 -12.11 -11.16 2.27
N THR A 118 -12.65 -12.39 2.37
CA THR A 118 -13.13 -13.16 1.22
C THR A 118 -14.46 -12.67 0.64
N SER A 119 -15.13 -11.75 1.34
CA SER A 119 -16.42 -11.17 0.91
C SER A 119 -16.26 -9.93 0.03
N LEU A 120 -15.06 -9.35 -0.05
CA LEU A 120 -14.83 -8.12 -0.81
C LEU A 120 -14.83 -8.34 -2.32
N PRO A 121 -15.29 -7.35 -3.10
CA PRO A 121 -15.21 -7.39 -4.55
C PRO A 121 -13.75 -7.40 -4.99
N LYS A 122 -13.47 -8.15 -6.05
CA LYS A 122 -12.15 -8.20 -6.70
C LYS A 122 -12.16 -7.24 -7.87
N PHE A 123 -11.12 -6.45 -7.98
CA PHE A 123 -10.94 -5.50 -9.07
C PHE A 123 -9.95 -6.06 -10.10
N THR A 124 -10.26 -5.93 -11.38
CA THR A 124 -9.29 -6.22 -12.45
C THR A 124 -8.88 -4.88 -13.05
N PRO A 125 -7.62 -4.43 -12.87
CA PRO A 125 -7.18 -3.16 -13.44
C PRO A 125 -7.41 -3.12 -14.95
N PRO A 126 -7.84 -1.98 -15.52
CA PRO A 126 -7.88 -1.83 -16.96
C PRO A 126 -6.45 -1.86 -17.53
N GLU A 127 -6.33 -2.18 -18.82
CA GLU A 127 -5.04 -2.05 -19.52
C GLU A 127 -4.56 -0.60 -19.49
N VAL A 128 -3.24 -0.42 -19.27
CA VAL A 128 -2.62 0.91 -19.37
C VAL A 128 -2.76 1.40 -20.81
N PRO A 129 -3.36 2.58 -21.07
CA PRO A 129 -3.49 3.09 -22.43
C PRO A 129 -2.14 3.21 -23.14
N GLU A 130 -2.10 2.89 -24.44
CA GLU A 130 -0.89 3.06 -25.25
C GLU A 130 -0.37 4.51 -25.16
N GLY A 131 0.92 4.66 -24.86
CA GLY A 131 1.62 5.95 -24.82
C GLY A 131 1.82 6.60 -23.45
N TYR A 132 1.32 5.99 -22.36
CA TYR A 132 1.55 6.47 -20.98
C TYR A 132 2.92 6.05 -20.40
N CYS A 133 3.48 4.94 -20.87
CA CYS A 133 4.87 4.56 -20.61
C CYS A 133 5.72 4.98 -21.81
N LYS A 134 6.48 6.08 -21.70
CA LYS A 134 7.51 6.49 -22.67
C LYS A 134 8.87 6.51 -22.01
#